data_AF-A0A847I2J4-F1
#
_entry.id   AF-A0A847I2J4-F1
#
_cell.length_a   1.000
_cell.length_b   1.000
_cell.length_c   1.000
_cell.angle_alpha   90.00
_cell.angle_beta   90.00
_cell.angle_gamma   90.00
#
_symmetry.space_group_name_H-M   'P 1'
#
loop_
_entity.id
_entity.type
_entity.pdbx_description
1 polymer ?
#
loop_
_entity_poly.entity_id
_entity_poly.type
_entity_poly.pdbx_seq_one_letter_code
_entity_poly.pdbx_strand_id
1 'polypeptide(L)'
;WGGAGLISLTVLKQAPVWTAIVIAAAAAIFLTRHLAAGVAWLLPALETYHTPKQHLLGLRGEVLYEVTENSGIVRVVDERHDQRDVHARVAPGAKKIPARTSVVLARYDTATKTFLVET
;
A
#
# COMPACT_ATOMS: atom_id res chain seq x y z
N TRP A 1 32.30 2.18 -33.38
CA TRP A 1 33.40 2.17 -32.39
C TRP A 1 34.29 3.41 -32.41
N GLY A 2 34.38 4.20 -33.49
CA GLY A 2 35.23 5.43 -33.52
C GLY A 2 34.65 6.68 -32.85
N GLY A 3 33.32 6.87 -32.89
CA GLY A 3 32.69 8.09 -32.35
C GLY A 3 32.75 8.24 -30.83
N ALA A 4 32.56 7.14 -30.09
CA ALA A 4 32.68 7.13 -28.63
C ALA A 4 34.12 7.40 -28.16
N GLY A 5 35.12 6.94 -28.92
CA GLY A 5 36.53 7.20 -28.66
C GLY A 5 36.92 8.66 -28.87
N LEU A 6 36.35 9.32 -29.89
CA LEU A 6 36.60 10.75 -30.16
C LEU A 6 36.01 11.67 -29.09
N ILE A 7 34.78 11.40 -28.64
CA ILE A 7 34.15 12.17 -27.54
C ILE A 7 34.97 12.03 -26.26
N SER A 8 35.47 10.82 -25.99
CA SER A 8 36.35 10.56 -24.85
C SER A 8 37.66 11.35 -24.96
N LEU A 9 38.30 11.37 -26.15
CA LEU A 9 39.60 12.00 -26.35
C LEU A 9 39.54 13.55 -26.41
N THR A 10 38.41 14.15 -26.81
CA THR A 10 38.28 15.61 -26.90
C THR A 10 37.78 16.24 -25.60
N VAL A 11 36.95 15.53 -24.82
CA VAL A 11 36.40 16.06 -23.56
C VAL A 11 37.30 15.74 -22.36
N LEU A 12 38.00 14.59 -22.34
CA LEU A 12 38.83 14.17 -21.20
C LEU A 12 40.32 14.53 -21.32
N LYS A 13 40.77 15.19 -22.40
CA LYS A 13 42.21 15.46 -22.57
C LYS A 13 42.82 16.41 -21.52
N GLN A 14 42.00 17.11 -20.73
CA GLN A 14 42.46 18.03 -19.68
C GLN A 14 41.70 17.89 -18.35
N ALA A 15 40.80 16.91 -18.23
CA ALA A 15 40.03 16.72 -17.01
C ALA A 15 40.71 15.65 -16.15
N PRO A 16 41.08 15.95 -14.90
CA PRO A 16 41.63 14.96 -13.98
C PRO A 16 40.63 13.82 -13.75
N VAL A 17 41.10 12.59 -13.56
CA VAL A 17 40.29 11.36 -13.48
C VAL A 17 39.13 11.48 -12.46
N TRP A 18 39.31 12.25 -11.40
CA TRP A 18 38.26 12.51 -10.40
C TRP A 18 37.02 13.20 -10.99
N THR A 19 37.15 14.02 -12.04
CA THR A 19 36.02 14.69 -12.69
C THR A 19 35.11 13.67 -13.37
N ALA A 20 35.67 12.66 -14.04
CA ALA A 20 34.90 11.56 -14.61
C ALA A 20 34.17 10.74 -13.54
N ILE A 21 34.83 10.50 -12.40
CA ILE A 21 34.26 9.78 -11.26
C ILE A 21 33.08 10.56 -10.67
N VAL A 22 33.23 11.88 -10.46
CA VAL A 22 32.16 12.73 -9.92
C VAL A 22 30.97 12.81 -10.87
N ILE A 23 31.21 12.96 -12.17
CA ILE A 23 30.14 12.98 -13.18
C ILE A 23 29.41 11.64 -13.22
N ALA A 24 30.14 10.53 -13.22
CA ALA A 24 29.55 9.19 -13.21
C ALA A 24 28.74 8.93 -11.94
N ALA A 25 29.25 9.33 -10.78
CA ALA A 25 28.54 9.20 -9.50
C ALA A 25 27.26 10.04 -9.48
N ALA A 26 27.32 11.30 -9.93
CA ALA A 26 26.14 12.15 -10.03
C ALA A 26 25.12 11.55 -11.00
N ALA A 27 25.54 11.14 -12.20
CA ALA A 27 24.67 10.52 -13.19
C ALA A 27 24.00 9.25 -12.64
N ALA A 28 24.75 8.39 -11.94
CA ALA A 28 24.23 7.18 -11.31
C ALA A 28 23.18 7.49 -10.25
N ILE A 29 23.42 8.46 -9.37
CA ILE A 29 22.46 8.88 -8.33
C ILE A 29 21.17 9.42 -8.96
N PHE A 30 21.30 10.32 -9.93
CA PHE A 30 20.14 10.92 -10.61
C PHE A 30 19.33 9.85 -11.35
N LEU A 31 20.00 8.98 -12.12
CA LEU A 31 19.33 7.91 -12.86
C LEU A 31 18.60 6.94 -11.92
N THR A 32 19.26 6.53 -10.84
CA THR A 32 18.66 5.63 -9.84
C THR A 32 17.44 6.29 -9.18
N ARG A 33 17.54 7.57 -8.81
CA ARG A 33 16.42 8.32 -8.22
C ARG A 33 15.24 8.43 -9.19
N HIS A 34 15.49 8.71 -10.47
CA HIS A 34 14.42 8.82 -11.46
C HIS A 34 13.76 7.47 -11.77
N LEU A 35 14.54 6.39 -11.86
CA LEU A 35 14.00 5.05 -12.01
C LEU A 35 13.18 4.63 -10.78
N ALA A 36 13.70 4.88 -9.58
CA ALA A 36 12.98 4.59 -8.33
C ALA A 36 11.68 5.38 -8.22
N ALA A 37 11.67 6.67 -8.60
CA ALA A 37 10.46 7.48 -8.63
C ALA A 37 9.44 6.98 -9.66
N GLY A 38 9.90 6.55 -10.85
CA GLY A 38 9.04 5.94 -11.86
C GLY A 38 8.40 4.65 -11.36
N VAL A 39 9.19 3.76 -10.74
CA VAL A 39 8.69 2.52 -10.14
C VAL A 39 7.73 2.80 -8.99
N ALA A 40 8.03 3.79 -8.14
CA ALA A 40 7.15 4.20 -7.04
C ALA A 40 5.80 4.74 -7.54
N TRP A 41 5.76 5.33 -8.74
CA TRP A 41 4.50 5.76 -9.36
C TRP A 41 3.71 4.60 -9.97
N LEU A 42 4.40 3.55 -10.43
CA LEU A 42 3.79 2.33 -11.00
C LEU A 42 3.31 1.33 -9.93
N LEU A 43 3.98 1.26 -8.78
CA LEU A 43 3.62 0.37 -7.66
C LEU A 43 2.17 0.52 -7.16
N PRO A 44 1.61 1.73 -6.95
CA PRO A 44 0.22 1.87 -6.50
C PRO A 44 -0.80 1.36 -7.54
N ALA A 45 -0.43 1.21 -8.81
CA ALA A 45 -1.29 0.60 -9.83
C ALA A 45 -1.25 -0.94 -9.80
N LEU A 46 -0.21 -1.53 -9.20
CA LEU A 46 -0.04 -2.97 -9.03
C LEU A 46 -0.48 -3.48 -7.65
N GLU A 47 -0.83 -2.58 -6.71
CA GLU A 47 -1.47 -2.89 -5.43
C GLU A 47 -2.90 -3.43 -5.65
N THR A 48 -2.95 -4.67 -6.14
CA THR A 48 -4.14 -5.52 -6.28
C THR A 48 -4.74 -5.90 -4.91
N TYR A 49 -4.17 -5.42 -3.80
CA TYR A 49 -4.70 -5.57 -2.45
C TYR A 49 -5.81 -4.59 -2.11
N HIS A 50 -6.08 -3.58 -2.96
CA HIS A 50 -7.18 -2.66 -2.71
C HIS A 50 -8.52 -3.22 -3.23
N THR A 51 -8.99 -4.34 -2.65
CA THR A 51 -10.40 -4.72 -2.77
C THR A 51 -11.22 -3.52 -2.31
N PRO A 52 -12.09 -2.93 -3.16
CA PRO A 52 -12.89 -1.80 -2.74
C PRO A 52 -13.68 -2.21 -1.50
N LYS A 53 -13.60 -1.42 -0.44
CA LYS A 53 -14.24 -1.77 0.85
C LYS A 53 -15.74 -2.01 0.75
N GLN A 54 -16.35 -1.56 -0.34
CA GLN A 54 -17.72 -1.86 -0.72
C GLN A 54 -17.95 -3.35 -1.07
N HIS A 55 -16.97 -4.05 -1.65
CA HIS A 55 -17.06 -5.50 -1.91
C HIS A 55 -16.97 -6.34 -0.64
N LEU A 56 -16.49 -5.76 0.47
CA LEU A 56 -16.50 -6.45 1.76
C LEU A 56 -17.85 -6.33 2.47
N LEU A 57 -18.77 -5.48 1.99
CA LEU A 57 -20.10 -5.33 2.57
C LEU A 57 -20.95 -6.57 2.31
N GLY A 58 -21.70 -6.99 3.32
CA GLY A 58 -22.53 -8.19 3.28
C GLY A 58 -21.77 -9.50 3.51
N LEU A 59 -20.43 -9.47 3.56
CA LEU A 59 -19.64 -10.64 3.93
C LEU A 59 -19.75 -10.93 5.43
N ARG A 60 -19.73 -12.22 5.76
CA ARG A 60 -19.62 -12.71 7.14
C ARG A 60 -18.17 -12.76 7.57
N GLY A 61 -17.92 -12.26 8.77
CA GLY A 61 -16.62 -12.26 9.41
C GLY A 61 -16.68 -12.81 10.82
N GLU A 62 -15.53 -13.20 11.34
CA GLU A 62 -15.35 -13.59 12.73
C GLU A 62 -14.72 -12.45 13.52
N VAL A 63 -15.30 -12.11 14.67
CA VAL A 63 -14.73 -11.11 15.58
C VAL A 63 -13.45 -11.64 16.21
N LEU A 64 -12.31 -11.00 15.94
CA LEU A 64 -11.03 -11.33 16.58
C LEU A 64 -10.91 -10.68 17.97
N TYR A 65 -11.27 -9.39 18.03
CA TYR A 65 -11.27 -8.60 19.27
C TYR A 65 -12.64 -7.99 19.46
N GLU A 66 -13.12 -7.99 20.71
CA GLU A 66 -14.44 -7.47 21.09
C GLU A 66 -14.76 -6.17 20.36
N VAL A 67 -15.92 -6.16 19.68
CA VAL A 67 -16.39 -4.99 18.94
C VAL A 67 -17.25 -4.14 19.86
N THR A 68 -16.78 -2.93 20.09
CA THR A 68 -17.41 -1.85 20.83
C THR A 68 -17.76 -0.71 19.88
N GLU A 69 -18.30 0.38 20.40
CA GLU A 69 -18.60 1.59 19.62
C GLU A 69 -17.33 2.28 19.08
N ASN A 70 -16.20 2.10 19.76
CA ASN A 70 -14.96 2.82 19.49
C ASN A 70 -13.88 1.95 18.84
N SER A 71 -13.92 0.63 19.05
CA SER A 71 -12.89 -0.28 18.60
C SER A 71 -13.41 -1.70 18.44
N GLY A 72 -12.78 -2.43 17.52
CA GLY A 72 -13.06 -3.82 17.24
C GLY A 72 -12.31 -4.25 15.99
N ILE A 73 -11.95 -5.52 15.92
CA ILE A 73 -11.37 -6.11 14.71
C ILE A 73 -12.18 -7.33 14.33
N VAL A 74 -12.58 -7.37 13.06
CA VAL A 74 -13.27 -8.51 12.46
C VAL A 74 -12.40 -9.03 11.33
N ARG A 75 -12.24 -10.35 11.28
CA ARG A 75 -11.60 -11.05 10.18
C ARG A 75 -12.64 -11.47 9.17
N VAL A 76 -12.48 -11.03 7.93
CA VAL A 76 -13.32 -11.46 6.81
C VAL A 76 -12.52 -12.22 5.78
N VAL A 77 -13.19 -13.14 5.10
CA VAL A 77 -12.64 -13.85 3.95
C VAL A 77 -13.23 -13.21 2.71
N ASP A 78 -12.38 -12.60 1.88
CA ASP A 78 -12.77 -12.00 0.60
C ASP A 78 -13.12 -13.10 -0.43
N GLU A 79 -13.73 -12.74 -1.55
CA GLU A 79 -14.08 -13.65 -2.65
C GLU A 79 -12.87 -14.46 -3.17
N ARG A 80 -11.67 -13.88 -3.02
CA ARG A 80 -10.38 -14.50 -3.36
C ARG A 80 -9.85 -15.47 -2.30
N HIS A 81 -10.64 -15.79 -1.29
CA HIS A 81 -10.26 -16.62 -0.13
C HIS A 81 -9.09 -16.03 0.68
N ASP A 82 -8.92 -14.72 0.61
CA ASP A 82 -7.89 -13.99 1.35
C ASP A 82 -8.46 -13.49 2.68
N GLN A 83 -7.72 -13.71 3.78
CA GLN A 83 -8.14 -13.29 5.12
C GLN A 83 -7.72 -11.85 5.37
N ARG A 84 -8.68 -11.01 5.75
CA ARG A 84 -8.44 -9.59 5.98
C ARG A 84 -9.00 -9.16 7.33
N ASP A 85 -8.14 -8.50 8.10
CA ASP A 85 -8.51 -7.92 9.38
C ASP A 85 -8.98 -6.49 9.13
N VAL A 86 -10.23 -6.21 9.46
CA VAL A 86 -10.86 -4.91 9.27
C VAL A 86 -11.31 -4.30 10.59
N HIS A 87 -11.16 -2.98 10.71
CA HIS A 87 -11.68 -2.23 11.84
C HIS A 87 -13.21 -2.21 11.78
N ALA A 88 -13.82 -2.71 12.85
CA ALA A 88 -15.26 -2.78 12.99
C ALA A 88 -15.69 -2.07 14.28
N ARG A 89 -16.92 -1.57 14.26
CA ARG A 89 -17.61 -1.00 15.42
C ARG A 89 -19.09 -1.34 15.36
N VAL A 90 -19.73 -1.37 16.51
CA VAL A 90 -21.19 -1.43 16.59
C VAL A 90 -21.79 -0.02 16.51
N ALA A 91 -23.09 0.08 16.23
CA ALA A 91 -23.79 1.36 16.29
C ALA A 91 -23.72 1.95 17.72
N PRO A 92 -23.69 3.29 17.87
CA PRO A 92 -23.72 3.91 19.20
C PRO A 92 -24.94 3.45 20.00
N GLY A 93 -24.72 2.96 21.22
CA GLY A 93 -25.74 2.40 22.10
C GLY A 93 -26.08 0.92 21.85
N ALA A 94 -25.45 0.26 20.88
CA ALA A 94 -25.66 -1.16 20.60
C ALA A 94 -24.85 -2.07 21.53
N LYS A 95 -25.30 -3.31 21.69
CA LYS A 95 -24.62 -4.31 22.52
C LYS A 95 -23.26 -4.65 21.94
N LYS A 96 -22.25 -4.70 22.82
CA LYS A 96 -20.89 -5.15 22.48
C LYS A 96 -20.91 -6.58 21.97
N ILE A 97 -20.10 -6.87 20.96
CA ILE A 97 -20.01 -8.20 20.34
C ILE A 97 -18.70 -8.86 20.81
N PRO A 98 -18.76 -10.01 21.50
CA PRO A 98 -17.57 -10.67 22.02
C PRO A 98 -16.73 -11.31 20.90
N ALA A 99 -15.46 -11.59 21.19
CA ALA A 99 -14.57 -12.34 20.31
C ALA A 99 -15.15 -13.72 19.96
N ARG A 100 -14.79 -14.22 18.77
CA ARG A 100 -15.27 -15.47 18.16
C ARG A 100 -16.75 -15.48 17.79
N THR A 101 -17.36 -14.31 17.68
CA THR A 101 -18.75 -14.18 17.17
C THR A 101 -18.73 -13.96 15.67
N SER A 102 -19.63 -14.62 14.94
CA SER A 102 -19.84 -14.33 13.52
C SER A 102 -20.70 -13.08 13.37
N VAL A 103 -20.26 -12.14 12.55
CA VAL A 103 -20.96 -10.87 12.26
C VAL A 103 -21.00 -10.58 10.78
N VAL A 104 -21.94 -9.75 10.34
CA VAL A 104 -22.02 -9.26 8.95
C VAL A 104 -21.54 -7.81 8.91
N LEU A 105 -20.72 -7.49 7.91
CA LEU A 105 -20.33 -6.11 7.60
C LEU A 105 -21.51 -5.39 6.93
N ALA A 106 -22.33 -4.69 7.71
CA ALA A 106 -23.56 -4.06 7.22
C ALA A 106 -23.28 -2.77 6.45
N ARG A 107 -22.33 -1.95 6.93
CA ARG A 107 -22.04 -0.64 6.32
C ARG A 107 -20.60 -0.23 6.51
N TYR A 108 -20.07 0.60 5.61
CA TYR A 108 -18.76 1.21 5.73
C TYR A 108 -18.89 2.72 5.95
N ASP A 109 -18.23 3.25 6.98
CA ASP A 109 -18.11 4.68 7.22
C ASP A 109 -16.77 5.20 6.65
N THR A 110 -16.85 6.01 5.61
CA THR A 110 -15.69 6.63 4.95
C THR A 110 -15.00 7.68 5.80
N ALA A 111 -15.71 8.35 6.72
CA ALA A 111 -15.15 9.41 7.55
C ALA A 111 -14.20 8.85 8.61
N THR A 112 -14.59 7.74 9.25
CA THR A 112 -13.81 7.07 10.29
C THR A 112 -12.99 5.89 9.77
N LYS A 113 -13.17 5.51 8.50
CA LYS A 113 -12.56 4.33 7.86
C LYS A 113 -12.88 2.99 8.57
N THR A 114 -14.03 2.90 9.24
CA THR A 114 -14.48 1.73 10.01
C THR A 114 -15.75 1.10 9.43
N PHE A 115 -15.93 -0.20 9.67
CA PHE A 115 -17.15 -0.91 9.32
C PHE A 115 -18.14 -0.95 10.49
N LEU A 116 -19.41 -0.77 10.20
CA LEU A 116 -20.51 -1.06 11.11
C LEU A 116 -20.91 -2.52 10.95
N VAL A 117 -20.95 -3.24 12.07
CA VAL A 117 -21.26 -4.68 12.10
C VAL A 117 -22.54 -4.96 12.88
N GLU A 118 -23.26 -5.97 12.40
CA GLU A 118 -24.52 -6.47 12.97
C GLU A 118 -24.44 -8.01 13.09
N THR A 119 -25.19 -8.59 14.04
CA THR A 119 -25.22 -10.05 14.29
C THR A 119 -26.35 -10.72 13.53
#